data_AF-A0A1Z9CVD0-F1
#
_entry.id   AF-A0A1Z9CVD0-F1
#
_cell.length_a   1.000
_cell.length_b   1.000
_cell.length_c   1.000
_cell.angle_alpha   90.00
_cell.angle_beta   90.00
_cell.angle_gamma   90.00
#
_symmetry.space_group_name_H-M   'P 1'
#
loop_
_entity.id
_entity.type
_entity.pdbx_description
1 polymer ?
#
loop_
_entity_poly.entity_id
_entity_poly.type
_entity_poly.pdbx_seq_one_letter_code
_entity_poly.pdbx_strand_id
1 'polypeptide(L)'
;GLGAEVDKEWFKNNFVGKKLIDDQGSLVSIEVVKGYVSDTDPANMHKVDGISGATITGKGVTNFLKSDLQKYEPYFAKIRKLNQIESL
;
A
#
# COMPACT_ATOMS: atom_id res chain seq x y z
N GLY A 1 -0.71 -20.09 9.76
CA GLY A 1 0.59 -20.13 9.10
C GLY A 1 0.57 -19.78 7.62
N LEU A 2 -0.55 -19.89 6.89
CA LEU A 2 -0.63 -19.35 5.53
C LEU A 2 -1.15 -17.90 5.59
N GLY A 3 -2.42 -17.64 5.23
CA GLY A 3 -2.96 -16.27 5.24
C GLY A 3 -2.98 -15.55 6.60
N ALA A 4 -2.95 -16.30 7.71
CA ALA A 4 -2.91 -15.74 9.05
C ALA A 4 -1.63 -14.93 9.36
N GLU A 5 -0.61 -15.01 8.51
CA GLU A 5 0.61 -14.19 8.64
C GLU A 5 0.35 -12.69 8.40
N VAL A 6 -0.81 -12.33 7.83
CA VAL A 6 -1.19 -10.94 7.56
C VAL A 6 -1.19 -10.02 8.79
N ASP A 7 -1.35 -10.56 10.00
CA ASP A 7 -1.31 -9.78 11.24
C ASP A 7 0.06 -9.78 11.93
N LYS A 8 1.06 -10.45 11.36
CA LYS A 8 2.39 -10.50 11.95
C LYS A 8 3.15 -9.21 11.71
N GLU A 9 4.00 -8.85 12.68
CA GLU A 9 4.81 -7.63 12.61
C GLU A 9 5.69 -7.60 11.37
N TRP A 10 6.30 -8.73 11.01
CA TRP A 10 7.13 -8.81 9.80
C TRP A 10 6.37 -8.35 8.55
N PHE A 11 5.10 -8.75 8.40
CA PHE A 11 4.28 -8.36 7.27
C PHE A 11 3.82 -6.90 7.37
N LYS A 12 3.34 -6.48 8.55
CA LYS A 12 2.91 -5.09 8.78
C LYS A 12 4.04 -4.08 8.58
N ASN A 13 5.26 -4.43 8.94
CA ASN A 13 6.44 -3.57 8.80
C ASN A 13 6.79 -3.26 7.33
N ASN A 14 6.38 -4.09 6.38
CA ASN A 14 6.58 -3.81 4.96
C ASN A 14 5.88 -2.52 4.50
N PHE A 15 4.80 -2.11 5.18
CA PHE A 15 4.01 -0.94 4.79
C PHE A 15 4.59 0.38 5.28
N VAL A 16 5.55 0.35 6.21
CA VAL A 16 6.17 1.55 6.77
C VAL A 16 6.93 2.31 5.68
N GLY A 17 6.63 3.61 5.55
CA GLY A 17 7.28 4.48 4.56
C GLY A 17 6.76 4.34 3.12
N LYS A 18 5.86 3.38 2.84
CA LYS A 18 5.22 3.25 1.54
C LYS A 18 4.24 4.40 1.27
N LYS A 19 3.98 4.69 0.01
CA LYS A 19 3.12 5.80 -0.42
C LYS A 19 1.86 5.29 -1.09
N LEU A 20 0.74 5.94 -0.83
CA LEU A 20 -0.56 5.59 -1.43
C LEU A 20 -0.84 6.33 -2.74
N ILE A 21 -0.05 7.37 -3.02
CA ILE A 21 -0.17 8.29 -4.15
C ILE A 21 1.12 8.29 -4.96
N ASP A 22 1.00 8.38 -6.27
CA ASP A 22 2.13 8.54 -7.17
C ASP A 22 2.62 9.99 -7.24
N ASP A 23 3.69 10.21 -8.02
CA ASP A 23 4.29 11.53 -8.23
C ASP A 23 3.37 12.50 -8.97
N GLN A 24 2.29 12.01 -9.61
CA GLN A 24 1.26 12.82 -10.27
C GLN A 24 0.09 13.13 -9.32
N GLY A 25 0.15 12.65 -8.07
CA GLY A 25 -0.89 12.86 -7.06
C GLY A 25 -2.10 11.94 -7.19
N SER A 26 -2.03 10.91 -8.03
CA SER A 26 -3.11 9.93 -8.22
C SER A 26 -3.03 8.83 -7.15
N LEU A 27 -4.18 8.43 -6.60
CA LEU A 27 -4.25 7.30 -5.67
C LEU A 27 -3.96 5.98 -6.39
N VAL A 28 -2.86 5.33 -6.02
CA VAL A 28 -2.41 4.04 -6.56
C VAL A 28 -2.52 2.88 -5.57
N SER A 29 -2.65 3.16 -4.26
CA SER A 29 -2.67 2.16 -3.17
C SER A 29 -1.34 1.37 -3.06
N ILE A 30 -1.36 0.26 -2.30
CA ILE A 30 -0.25 -0.67 -2.11
C ILE A 30 -0.63 -2.06 -2.66
N GLU A 31 0.27 -2.66 -3.43
CA GLU A 31 0.16 -4.03 -3.92
C GLU A 31 0.97 -5.00 -3.04
N VAL A 32 0.31 -6.05 -2.56
CA VAL A 32 0.98 -7.24 -2.01
C VAL A 32 1.38 -8.15 -3.17
N VAL A 33 2.68 -8.23 -3.47
CA VAL A 33 3.18 -9.01 -4.62
C VAL A 33 3.23 -10.51 -4.31
N LYS A 34 3.59 -11.31 -5.31
CA LYS A 34 3.99 -12.71 -5.07
C LYS A 34 5.50 -12.76 -4.84
N GLY A 35 5.94 -13.28 -3.70
CA GLY A 35 7.35 -13.35 -3.34
C GLY A 35 7.84 -12.03 -2.75
N TYR A 36 9.08 -11.65 -3.04
CA TYR A 36 9.71 -10.44 -2.49
C TYR A 36 9.74 -9.30 -3.50
N VAL A 37 9.59 -8.07 -3.03
CA VAL A 37 9.80 -6.86 -3.82
C VAL A 37 11.30 -6.63 -3.99
N SER A 38 11.73 -6.35 -5.23
CA SER A 38 13.13 -5.97 -5.47
C SER A 38 13.38 -4.54 -4.99
N ASP A 39 14.52 -4.28 -4.35
CA ASP A 39 14.96 -2.93 -4.01
C ASP A 39 15.13 -2.03 -5.26
N THR A 40 15.37 -2.65 -6.42
CA THR A 40 15.50 -1.96 -7.70
C THR A 40 14.18 -1.81 -8.45
N ASP A 41 13.04 -2.25 -7.88
CA ASP A 41 11.72 -2.07 -8.51
C ASP A 41 11.37 -0.58 -8.50
N PRO A 42 11.12 0.07 -9.66
CA PRO A 42 10.76 1.48 -9.71
C PRO A 42 9.44 1.79 -8.99
N ALA A 43 8.59 0.79 -8.76
CA ALA A 43 7.34 0.88 -8.01
C ALA A 43 7.46 0.33 -6.57
N ASN A 44 8.67 0.14 -6.02
CA ASN A 44 8.89 -0.34 -4.65
C ASN A 44 8.11 0.48 -3.61
N MET A 45 7.93 1.79 -3.84
CA MET A 45 7.15 2.67 -2.96
C MET A 45 5.66 2.30 -2.83
N HIS A 46 5.15 1.47 -3.75
CA HIS A 46 3.75 1.06 -3.83
C HIS A 46 3.56 -0.45 -3.71
N LYS A 47 4.61 -1.19 -3.31
CA LYS A 47 4.60 -2.65 -3.24
C LYS A 47 5.13 -3.14 -1.90
N VAL A 48 4.61 -4.27 -1.46
CA VAL A 48 5.06 -5.01 -0.26
C VAL A 48 5.19 -6.49 -0.56
N ASP A 49 6.02 -7.17 0.23
CA ASP A 49 6.25 -8.60 0.08
C ASP A 49 4.98 -9.43 0.24
N GLY A 50 4.93 -10.54 -0.50
CA GLY A 50 3.88 -11.53 -0.42
C GLY A 50 4.05 -12.49 0.74
N ILE A 51 2.93 -13.00 1.23
CA ILE A 51 2.92 -14.09 2.20
C ILE A 51 3.11 -15.41 1.45
N SER A 52 4.20 -16.13 1.75
CA SER A 52 4.50 -17.43 1.15
C SER A 52 3.34 -18.41 1.32
N GLY A 53 2.92 -19.05 0.23
CA GLY A 53 1.79 -19.99 0.21
C GLY A 53 0.40 -19.35 0.40
N ALA A 54 0.28 -18.02 0.46
CA ALA A 54 -1.00 -17.33 0.71
C ALA A 54 -1.31 -16.23 -0.33
N THR A 55 -1.06 -16.52 -1.61
CA THR A 55 -1.32 -15.59 -2.73
C THR A 55 -2.75 -15.02 -2.75
N ILE A 56 -3.76 -15.84 -2.42
CA ILE A 56 -5.17 -15.39 -2.38
C ILE A 56 -5.39 -14.36 -1.26
N THR A 57 -4.76 -14.55 -0.10
CA THR A 57 -4.78 -13.56 0.98
C THR A 57 -4.11 -12.26 0.55
N GLY A 58 -2.92 -12.33 -0.07
CA GLY A 58 -2.23 -11.14 -0.59
C GLY A 58 -3.10 -10.34 -1.58
N LYS A 59 -3.71 -11.02 -2.57
CA LYS A 59 -4.66 -10.39 -3.49
C LYS A 59 -5.86 -9.77 -2.77
N GLY A 60 -6.39 -10.45 -1.76
CA GLY A 60 -7.46 -9.94 -0.91
C GLY A 60 -7.10 -8.63 -0.22
N VAL A 61 -5.89 -8.56 0.37
CA VAL A 61 -5.37 -7.34 1.02
C VAL A 61 -5.18 -6.21 0.01
N THR A 62 -4.57 -6.49 -1.15
CA THR A 62 -4.41 -5.49 -2.23
C THR A 62 -5.75 -4.88 -2.64
N ASN A 63 -6.75 -5.73 -2.89
CA ASN A 63 -8.07 -5.28 -3.31
C ASN A 63 -8.81 -4.53 -2.20
N PHE A 64 -8.72 -5.03 -0.96
CA PHE A 64 -9.30 -4.38 0.21
C PHE A 64 -8.74 -2.97 0.39
N LEU A 65 -7.42 -2.81 0.41
CA LEU A 65 -6.76 -1.52 0.56
C LEU A 65 -7.19 -0.56 -0.55
N LYS A 66 -7.13 -0.98 -1.81
CA LYS A 66 -7.52 -0.13 -2.93
C LYS A 66 -8.97 0.32 -2.83
N SER A 67 -9.89 -0.62 -2.57
CA SER A 67 -11.32 -0.31 -2.48
C SER A 67 -11.63 0.62 -1.31
N ASP A 68 -11.00 0.43 -0.16
CA ASP A 68 -11.28 1.24 1.02
C ASP A 68 -10.67 2.63 0.89
N LEU A 69 -9.42 2.73 0.43
CA LEU A 69 -8.77 4.02 0.18
C LEU A 69 -9.52 4.87 -0.84
N GLN A 70 -10.11 4.25 -1.88
CA GLN A 70 -10.96 4.97 -2.84
C GLN A 70 -12.18 5.64 -2.20
N LYS A 71 -12.76 5.04 -1.15
CA LYS A 71 -13.90 5.66 -0.43
C LYS A 71 -13.47 6.88 0.36
N TYR A 72 -12.27 6.84 0.94
CA TYR A 72 -11.71 7.93 1.74
C TYR A 72 -10.94 8.97 0.89
N GLU A 73 -10.67 8.69 -0.37
CA GLU A 73 -9.87 9.55 -1.24
C GLU A 73 -10.37 11.01 -1.32
N PRO A 74 -11.69 11.30 -1.39
CA PRO A 74 -12.14 12.69 -1.34
C PRO A 74 -11.70 13.45 -0.07
N TYR A 75 -11.66 12.75 1.07
CA TYR A 75 -11.19 13.30 2.33
C TYR A 75 -9.66 13.45 2.35
N PHE A 76 -8.92 12.43 1.91
CA PHE A 76 -7.46 12.50 1.84
C PHE A 76 -6.98 13.56 0.84
N ALA A 77 -7.64 13.72 -0.30
CA ALA A 77 -7.35 14.78 -1.27
C ALA A 77 -7.48 16.18 -0.64
N LYS A 78 -8.50 16.39 0.20
CA LYS A 78 -8.66 17.64 0.95
C LYS A 78 -7.50 17.87 1.91
N ILE A 79 -7.09 16.87 2.68
CA ILE A 79 -5.94 16.98 3.61
C ILE A 79 -4.66 17.30 2.84
N ARG A 80 -4.38 16.60 1.74
CA ARG A 80 -3.17 16.84 0.94
C ARG A 80 -3.12 18.27 0.41
N LYS A 81 -4.26 18.82 -0.04
CA LYS A 81 -4.36 20.21 -0.47
C LYS A 81 -4.09 21.19 0.67
N LEU A 82 -4.62 20.94 1.88
CA LEU A 82 -4.38 21.81 3.04
C LEU A 82 -2.91 21.81 3.45
N ASN A 83 -2.29 20.63 3.54
CA ASN A 83 -0.87 20.51 3.89
C ASN A 83 0.06 21.21 2.89
N GLN A 84 -0.30 21.21 1.59
CA GLN A 84 0.44 21.96 0.58
C GLN A 84 0.36 23.48 0.81
N ILE A 85 -0.79 23.99 1.25
CA ILE A 85 -0.97 25.42 1.55
C ILE A 85 -0.17 25.83 2.78
N GLU A 86 -0.16 25.00 3.83
CA GLU A 86 0.60 25.28 5.07
C GLU A 86 2.12 25.20 4.89
N SER A 87 2.58 24.52 3.83
CA SER A 87 4.01 24.43 3.50
C SER A 87 4.56 25.60 2.68
N LEU A 88 3.70 26.57 2.31
CA LEU A 88 4.05 27.80 1.59
C LEU A 88 4.32 28.95 2.59
#